data_AF-A0AAN5I2H7-F1
#
_entry.id   AF-A0AAN5I2H7-F1
#
_cell.length_a   1.000
_cell.length_b   1.000
_cell.length_c   1.000
_cell.angle_alpha   90.00
_cell.angle_beta   90.00
_cell.angle_gamma   90.00
#
_symmetry.space_group_name_H-M   'P 1'
#
loop_
_entity.id
_entity.type
_entity.pdbx_description
1 polymer ?
#
loop_
_entity_poly.entity_id
_entity_poly.type
_entity_poly.pdbx_seq_one_letter_code
_entity_poly.pdbx_strand_id
1 'polypeptide(L)'
;LMKNIGYHERLVNMLACVTRSKPLLLIFEHCANGDLLKFLRQKRKHMLEHPEDLDTRIIITVKKQLMFAIQIAYGLEYLSSQGLIHRDVAARNILLDYQESCKIGDFGLTRAIENYRENYYSRGRKLPLKWMAPESIENYWFSVASDV
;
A
#
# COMPACT_ATOMS: atom_id res chain seq x y z
N LEU A 1 13.96 8.47 2.76
CA LEU A 1 12.59 8.01 3.09
C LEU A 1 12.59 6.58 3.64
N MET A 2 12.71 5.53 2.83
CA MET A 2 12.56 4.13 3.30
C MET A 2 13.61 3.66 4.33
N LYS A 3 14.76 4.33 4.46
CA LYS A 3 15.70 4.10 5.57
C LYS A 3 15.25 4.72 6.91
N ASN A 4 14.45 5.78 6.83
CA ASN A 4 14.05 6.58 7.99
C ASN A 4 12.65 6.21 8.50
N ILE A 5 11.86 5.52 7.66
CA ILE A 5 10.48 5.13 7.98
C ILE A 5 10.39 4.10 9.11
N GLY A 6 11.49 3.42 9.45
CA GLY A 6 11.51 2.37 10.47
C GLY A 6 10.90 1.06 9.98
N TYR A 7 10.90 0.06 10.87
CA TYR A 7 10.22 -1.20 10.64
C TYR A 7 8.76 -1.09 11.07
N HIS A 8 7.85 -1.62 10.24
CA HIS A 8 6.47 -1.85 10.64
C HIS A 8 5.92 -3.10 9.94
N GLU A 9 5.17 -3.93 10.67
CA GLU A 9 4.69 -5.22 10.16
C GLU A 9 3.73 -5.09 8.97
N ARG A 10 3.00 -3.97 8.88
CA ARG A 10 2.05 -3.66 7.78
C ARG A 10 2.63 -2.80 6.66
N LEU A 11 3.95 -2.59 6.62
CA LEU A 11 4.63 -1.95 5.50
C LEU A 11 5.57 -2.96 4.83
N VAL A 12 5.89 -2.74 3.55
CA VAL A 12 6.97 -3.44 2.87
C VAL A 12 8.30 -2.83 3.32
N ASN A 13 9.04 -3.59 4.12
CA ASN A 13 10.28 -3.14 4.74
C ASN A 13 11.47 -3.28 3.79
N MET A 14 12.30 -2.23 3.74
CA MET A 14 13.56 -2.23 3.03
C MET A 14 14.61 -2.94 3.88
N LEU A 15 15.23 -3.99 3.32
CA LEU A 15 16.25 -4.78 4.00
C LEU A 15 17.65 -4.23 3.73
N ALA A 16 17.92 -3.81 2.49
CA ALA A 16 19.24 -3.33 2.09
C ALA A 16 19.20 -2.49 0.80
N CYS A 17 20.32 -1.85 0.47
CA CYS A 17 20.55 -1.24 -0.84
C CYS A 17 21.97 -1.49 -1.33
N VAL A 18 22.12 -1.58 -2.65
CA VAL A 18 23.41 -1.55 -3.34
C VAL A 18 23.56 -0.17 -3.97
N THR A 19 24.46 0.64 -3.41
CA THR A 19 24.74 2.01 -3.89
C THR A 19 26.19 2.22 -4.31
N ARG A 20 27.09 1.27 -4.02
CA ARG A 20 28.53 1.38 -4.32
C ARG A 20 28.90 0.93 -5.73
N SER A 21 28.05 0.14 -6.38
CA SER A 21 28.25 -0.35 -7.74
C SER A 21 26.96 -0.19 -8.55
N LYS A 22 27.08 -0.25 -9.88
CA LYS A 22 25.93 -0.26 -10.79
C LYS A 22 25.54 -1.72 -11.13
N PRO A 23 24.25 -2.01 -11.33
CA PRO A 23 23.11 -1.11 -11.19
C PRO A 23 22.79 -0.79 -9.71
N LEU A 24 22.12 0.34 -9.46
CA LEU A 24 21.60 0.66 -8.12
C LEU A 24 20.47 -0.31 -7.79
N LEU A 25 20.52 -0.94 -6.62
CA LEU A 25 19.52 -1.92 -6.19
C LEU A 25 18.91 -1.51 -4.84
N LEU A 26 17.61 -1.73 -4.70
CA LEU A 26 16.88 -1.70 -3.45
C LEU A 26 16.39 -3.11 -3.16
N ILE A 27 16.66 -3.61 -1.96
CA ILE A 27 16.31 -4.97 -1.53
C ILE A 27 15.23 -4.84 -0.47
N PHE A 28 14.10 -5.49 -0.71
CA PHE A 28 12.91 -5.47 0.14
C PHE A 28 12.59 -6.88 0.63
N GLU A 29 11.78 -6.97 1.67
CA GLU A 29 11.14 -8.23 2.03
C GLU A 29 10.26 -8.76 0.88
N HIS A 30 10.21 -10.08 0.75
CA HIS A 30 9.43 -10.74 -0.31
C HIS A 30 8.00 -11.01 0.15
N CYS A 31 7.03 -10.46 -0.58
CA CYS A 31 5.61 -10.70 -0.37
C CYS A 31 5.11 -11.79 -1.34
N ALA A 32 5.11 -13.04 -0.88
CA ALA A 32 4.97 -14.23 -1.72
C ALA A 32 3.64 -14.35 -2.48
N ASN A 33 2.58 -13.68 -2.02
CA ASN A 33 1.25 -13.75 -2.62
C ASN A 33 0.96 -12.57 -3.58
N GLY A 34 1.97 -11.72 -3.87
CA GLY A 34 1.85 -10.63 -4.83
C GLY A 34 0.93 -9.50 -4.34
N ASP A 35 0.37 -8.73 -5.28
CA ASP A 35 -0.51 -7.61 -4.97
C ASP A 35 -1.97 -8.04 -4.70
N LEU A 36 -2.61 -7.35 -3.75
CA LEU A 36 -3.96 -7.64 -3.28
C LEU A 36 -5.00 -7.51 -4.40
N LEU A 37 -4.81 -6.60 -5.36
CA LEU A 37 -5.74 -6.44 -6.49
C LEU A 37 -5.78 -7.71 -7.37
N LYS A 38 -4.61 -8.21 -7.79
CA LYS A 38 -4.53 -9.46 -8.56
C LYS A 38 -5.01 -10.64 -7.74
N PHE A 39 -4.60 -10.72 -6.48
CA PHE A 39 -5.01 -11.78 -5.56
C PHE A 39 -6.54 -11.88 -5.44
N LEU A 40 -7.23 -10.78 -5.15
CA LEU A 40 -8.69 -10.75 -5.03
C LEU A 40 -9.38 -11.12 -6.35
N ARG A 41 -8.86 -10.65 -7.50
CA ARG A 41 -9.40 -10.99 -8.82
C ARG A 41 -9.25 -12.48 -9.14
N GLN A 42 -8.11 -13.08 -8.81
CA GLN A 42 -7.87 -14.51 -9.01
C GLN A 42 -8.80 -15.35 -8.15
N LYS A 43 -8.96 -15.02 -6.86
CA LYS A 43 -9.89 -15.72 -5.97
C LYS A 43 -11.34 -15.58 -6.45
N ARG A 44 -11.75 -14.39 -6.88
CA ARG A 44 -13.08 -14.18 -7.47
C ARG A 44 -13.30 -15.04 -8.72
N LYS A 45 -12.33 -15.08 -9.63
CA LYS A 45 -12.40 -15.90 -10.84
C LYS A 45 -12.59 -17.38 -10.48
N HIS A 46 -11.79 -17.90 -9.56
CA HIS A 46 -11.89 -19.29 -9.11
C HIS A 46 -13.25 -19.61 -8.49
N MET A 47 -13.77 -18.75 -7.61
CA MET A 47 -15.09 -18.96 -6.99
C MET A 47 -16.24 -18.99 -8.01
N LEU A 48 -16.08 -18.33 -9.17
CA LEU A 48 -17.06 -18.35 -10.25
C LEU A 48 -16.92 -19.58 -11.14
N GLU A 49 -15.70 -20.05 -11.37
CA GLU A 49 -15.40 -21.22 -12.21
C GLU A 49 -15.65 -22.55 -11.47
N HIS A 50 -15.54 -22.56 -10.14
CA HIS A 50 -15.65 -23.74 -9.28
C HIS A 50 -16.55 -23.46 -8.05
N PRO A 51 -17.86 -23.24 -8.24
CA PRO A 51 -18.78 -22.86 -7.16
C PRO A 51 -18.96 -23.96 -6.09
N GLU A 52 -18.69 -25.21 -6.43
CA GLU A 52 -18.71 -26.36 -5.52
C GLU A 52 -17.47 -26.48 -4.63
N ASP A 53 -16.39 -25.75 -4.94
CA ASP A 53 -15.18 -25.75 -4.12
C ASP A 53 -15.38 -24.89 -2.88
N LEU A 54 -15.62 -25.58 -1.76
CA LEU A 54 -15.85 -24.98 -0.45
C LEU A 54 -14.55 -24.83 0.36
N ASP A 55 -13.36 -24.99 -0.23
CA ASP A 55 -12.10 -24.75 0.48
C ASP A 55 -12.04 -23.29 0.96
N THR A 56 -12.14 -23.14 2.28
CA THR A 56 -12.05 -21.84 2.97
C THR A 56 -10.75 -21.08 2.70
N ARG A 57 -9.69 -21.73 2.21
CA ARG A 57 -8.44 -21.08 1.77
C ARG A 57 -8.60 -20.35 0.44
N ILE A 58 -9.56 -20.76 -0.38
CA ILE A 58 -9.88 -20.16 -1.67
C ILE A 58 -10.96 -19.09 -1.48
N ILE A 59 -11.93 -19.33 -0.61
CA ILE A 59 -13.05 -18.41 -0.42
C ILE A 59 -12.60 -17.12 0.30
N ILE A 60 -12.92 -15.98 -0.30
CA ILE A 60 -12.77 -14.67 0.34
C ILE A 60 -14.05 -14.33 1.09
N THR A 61 -14.05 -14.55 2.40
CA THR A 61 -15.17 -14.18 3.28
C THR A 61 -15.16 -12.70 3.63
N VAL A 62 -16.29 -12.18 4.08
CA VAL A 62 -16.40 -10.80 4.62
C VAL A 62 -15.41 -10.59 5.78
N LYS A 63 -15.22 -11.59 6.64
CA LYS A 63 -14.23 -11.54 7.72
C LYS A 63 -12.81 -11.29 7.18
N LYS A 64 -12.42 -12.00 6.11
CA LYS A 64 -11.10 -11.84 5.49
C LYS A 64 -10.94 -10.47 4.82
N GLN A 65 -11.99 -9.96 4.18
CA GLN A 65 -12.00 -8.60 3.61
C GLN A 65 -11.82 -7.53 4.70
N LEU A 66 -12.53 -7.68 5.84
CA LEU A 66 -12.37 -6.79 6.99
C LEU A 66 -10.97 -6.87 7.59
N MET A 67 -10.39 -8.06 7.69
CA MET A 67 -9.00 -8.23 8.15
C MET A 67 -8.01 -7.50 7.24
N PHE A 68 -8.17 -7.56 5.92
CA PHE A 68 -7.34 -6.77 5.00
C PHE A 68 -7.49 -5.26 5.25
N ALA A 69 -8.73 -4.78 5.37
CA ALA A 69 -9.00 -3.36 5.63
C ALA A 69 -8.36 -2.88 6.94
N ILE A 70 -8.49 -3.64 8.03
CA ILE A 70 -7.90 -3.34 9.34
C ILE A 70 -6.38 -3.29 9.25
N GLN A 71 -5.75 -4.26 8.59
CA GLN A 71 -4.30 -4.31 8.44
C GLN A 71 -3.75 -3.14 7.62
N ILE A 72 -4.46 -2.75 6.55
CA ILE A 72 -4.10 -1.57 5.74
C ILE A 72 -4.27 -0.29 6.58
N ALA A 73 -5.39 -0.14 7.29
CA ALA A 73 -5.62 1.00 8.16
C ALA A 73 -4.54 1.14 9.23
N TYR A 74 -4.10 0.04 9.84
CA TYR A 74 -3.02 0.04 10.81
C TYR A 74 -1.68 0.48 10.21
N GLY A 75 -1.38 0.06 8.98
CA GLY A 75 -0.21 0.55 8.25
C GLY A 75 -0.29 2.06 7.93
N LEU A 76 -1.46 2.55 7.55
CA LEU A 76 -1.68 3.98 7.26
C LEU A 76 -1.61 4.83 8.53
N GLU A 77 -2.11 4.35 9.67
CA GLU A 77 -1.95 4.98 10.97
C GLU A 77 -0.47 5.14 11.32
N TYR A 78 0.34 4.11 11.07
CA TYR A 78 1.78 4.20 11.26
C TYR A 78 2.42 5.26 10.35
N LEU A 79 2.12 5.28 9.05
CA LEU A 79 2.64 6.30 8.12
C LEU A 79 2.27 7.71 8.56
N SER A 80 0.99 7.88 8.91
CA SER A 80 0.43 9.08 9.51
C SER A 80 1.29 9.52 10.70
N SER A 81 1.52 8.65 11.69
CA SER A 81 2.35 8.95 12.88
C SER A 81 3.79 9.37 12.56
N GLN A 82 4.33 8.95 11.41
CA GLN A 82 5.66 9.32 10.92
C GLN A 82 5.66 10.61 10.07
N GLY A 83 4.52 11.30 9.96
CA GLY A 83 4.35 12.48 9.12
C GLY A 83 4.51 12.16 7.63
N LEU A 84 4.08 10.97 7.20
CA LEU A 84 4.21 10.51 5.81
C LEU A 84 2.86 10.39 5.13
N ILE A 85 2.78 10.93 3.91
CA ILE A 85 1.64 10.80 3.02
C ILE A 85 2.07 9.87 1.87
N HIS A 86 1.40 8.74 1.72
CA HIS A 86 1.65 7.73 0.69
C HIS A 86 1.33 8.25 -0.71
N ARG A 87 0.15 8.90 -0.88
CA ARG A 87 -0.36 9.50 -2.13
C ARG A 87 -0.70 8.52 -3.25
N ASP A 88 -0.69 7.23 -2.96
CA ASP A 88 -1.12 6.18 -3.91
C ASP A 88 -1.61 4.92 -3.18
N VAL A 89 -2.49 5.12 -2.21
CA VAL A 89 -3.11 4.01 -1.47
C VAL A 89 -4.13 3.34 -2.40
N ALA A 90 -3.78 2.14 -2.86
CA ALA A 90 -4.63 1.35 -3.75
C ALA A 90 -4.32 -0.13 -3.59
N ALA A 91 -5.29 -1.02 -3.85
CA ALA A 91 -5.11 -2.47 -3.74
C ALA A 91 -3.95 -3.04 -4.58
N ARG A 92 -3.51 -2.34 -5.64
CA ARG A 92 -2.33 -2.72 -6.44
C ARG A 92 -0.99 -2.46 -5.74
N ASN A 93 -0.98 -1.57 -4.74
CA ASN A 93 0.17 -1.19 -3.94
C ASN A 93 0.13 -1.83 -2.55
N ILE A 94 -0.86 -2.68 -2.28
CA ILE A 94 -0.90 -3.55 -1.11
C ILE A 94 -0.36 -4.91 -1.52
N LEU A 95 0.72 -5.36 -0.91
CA LEU A 95 1.28 -6.69 -1.11
C LEU A 95 0.84 -7.66 0.00
N LEU A 96 0.92 -8.95 -0.29
CA LEU A 96 0.55 -10.02 0.62
C LEU A 96 1.77 -10.91 0.91
N ASP A 97 2.14 -11.06 2.18
CA ASP A 97 3.19 -12.00 2.59
C ASP A 97 2.74 -13.46 2.49
N TYR A 98 3.58 -14.40 2.91
CA TYR A 98 3.31 -15.84 2.84
C TYR A 98 2.10 -16.30 3.67
N GLN A 99 1.67 -15.52 4.67
CA GLN A 99 0.48 -15.77 5.49
C GLN A 99 -0.74 -14.98 5.01
N GLU A 100 -0.67 -14.38 3.81
CA GLU A 100 -1.69 -13.48 3.26
C GLU A 100 -1.93 -12.25 4.15
N SER A 101 -0.91 -11.80 4.86
CA SER A 101 -0.94 -10.56 5.64
C SER A 101 -0.63 -9.36 4.74
N CYS A 102 -1.42 -8.29 4.85
CA CYS A 102 -1.27 -7.07 4.06
C CYS A 102 -0.06 -6.25 4.50
N LYS A 103 0.69 -5.77 3.50
CA LYS A 103 1.82 -4.84 3.62
C LYS A 103 1.69 -3.73 2.57
N ILE A 104 1.66 -2.47 3.01
CA ILE A 104 1.63 -1.31 2.12
C ILE A 104 3.01 -1.16 1.47
N GLY A 105 3.05 -1.09 0.14
CA GLY A 105 4.26 -0.93 -0.66
C GLY A 105 4.15 0.18 -1.69
N ASP A 106 5.19 0.32 -2.53
CA ASP A 106 5.34 1.39 -3.53
C ASP A 106 5.34 2.82 -2.95
N PHE A 107 6.43 3.13 -2.25
CA PHE A 107 6.66 4.46 -1.68
C PHE A 107 7.19 5.50 -2.70
N GLY A 108 7.08 5.25 -4.02
CA GLY A 108 7.65 6.11 -5.06
C GLY A 108 7.05 7.53 -5.11
N LEU A 109 5.79 7.66 -4.67
CA LEU A 109 5.06 8.93 -4.60
C LEU A 109 5.01 9.54 -3.20
N THR A 110 5.43 8.80 -2.17
CA THR A 110 5.33 9.18 -0.77
C THR A 110 6.11 10.46 -0.46
N ARG A 111 5.56 11.30 0.42
CA ARG A 111 6.15 12.57 0.86
C ARG A 111 6.08 12.70 2.37
N ALA A 112 7.12 13.27 2.96
CA ALA A 112 7.10 13.71 4.34
C ALA A 112 6.50 15.11 4.41
N ILE A 113 5.73 15.37 5.46
CA ILE A 113 5.25 16.71 5.81
C ILE A 113 5.94 17.17 7.09
N GLU A 114 6.40 18.42 7.11
CA GLU A 114 7.05 19.01 8.27
C GLU A 114 6.02 19.41 9.35
N ASN A 115 4.84 19.88 8.92
CA ASN A 115 3.72 20.24 9.78
C ASN A 115 2.46 19.45 9.41
N TYR A 116 1.90 18.74 10.38
CA TYR A 116 0.70 17.90 10.20
C TYR A 116 -0.55 18.65 9.73
N ARG A 117 -0.57 19.98 9.95
CA ARG A 117 -1.68 20.87 9.58
C ARG A 117 -1.52 21.50 8.20
N GLU A 118 -0.39 21.27 7.52
CA GLU A 118 -0.09 21.89 6.23
C GLU A 118 -0.36 20.92 5.07
N ASN A 119 -0.94 21.46 4.00
CA ASN A 119 -1.14 20.73 2.76
C ASN A 119 0.17 20.73 1.95
N TYR A 120 0.61 19.55 1.52
CA TYR A 120 1.68 19.43 0.55
C TYR A 120 1.15 19.71 -0.86
N TYR A 121 1.73 20.68 -1.56
CA TYR A 121 1.38 21.02 -2.94
C TYR A 121 2.27 20.27 -3.94
N SER A 122 1.68 19.55 -4.89
CA SER A 122 2.42 18.77 -5.89
C SER A 122 2.32 19.34 -7.31
N ARG A 123 3.44 19.71 -7.94
CA ARG A 123 3.48 20.09 -9.37
C ARG A 123 3.91 18.92 -10.28
N GLY A 124 3.18 18.74 -11.39
CA GLY A 124 3.73 18.17 -12.64
C GLY A 124 4.06 16.68 -12.66
N ARG A 125 3.24 15.80 -12.08
CA ARG A 125 3.41 14.33 -12.19
C ARG A 125 2.11 13.64 -12.59
N LYS A 126 2.22 12.48 -13.24
CA LYS A 126 1.10 11.55 -13.41
C LYS A 126 0.68 11.04 -12.04
N LEU A 127 -0.59 11.24 -11.69
CA LEU A 127 -1.19 10.87 -10.42
C LEU A 127 -2.38 9.91 -10.64
N PRO A 128 -2.69 9.05 -9.66
CA PRO A 128 -3.71 8.02 -9.79
C PRO A 128 -5.13 8.60 -9.58
N LEU A 129 -5.64 9.38 -10.55
CA LEU A 129 -6.88 10.17 -10.43
C LEU A 129 -8.07 9.48 -9.75
N LYS A 130 -8.31 8.18 -10.04
CA LYS A 130 -9.45 7.42 -9.46
C LYS A 130 -9.30 7.08 -7.96
N TRP A 131 -8.12 7.30 -7.38
CA TRP A 131 -7.78 7.04 -5.98
C TRP A 131 -7.44 8.32 -5.21
N MET A 132 -7.63 9.49 -5.83
CA MET A 132 -7.29 10.78 -5.22
C MET A 132 -8.51 11.37 -4.50
N ALA A 133 -8.25 12.00 -3.36
CA ALA A 133 -9.23 12.83 -2.68
C ALA A 133 -9.61 14.07 -3.54
N PRO A 134 -10.83 14.62 -3.39
CA PRO A 134 -11.29 15.75 -4.20
C PRO A 134 -10.36 16.96 -4.16
N GLU A 135 -9.85 17.34 -2.98
CA GLU A 135 -8.92 18.46 -2.81
C GLU A 135 -7.56 18.21 -3.49
N SER A 136 -7.14 16.95 -3.59
CA SER A 136 -5.93 16.56 -4.33
C SER A 136 -6.14 16.68 -5.84
N ILE A 137 -7.34 16.44 -6.35
CA ILE A 137 -7.68 16.57 -7.77
C ILE A 137 -7.79 18.04 -8.15
N GLU A 138 -8.49 18.83 -7.35
CA GLU A 138 -8.79 20.24 -7.65
C GLU A 138 -7.59 21.15 -7.41
N ASN A 139 -6.94 21.00 -6.25
CA ASN A 139 -5.96 21.96 -5.74
C ASN A 139 -4.54 21.39 -5.66
N TYR A 140 -4.35 20.11 -6.01
CA TYR A 140 -3.08 19.39 -5.84
C TYR A 140 -2.59 19.39 -4.39
N TRP A 141 -3.52 19.47 -3.44
CA TRP A 141 -3.24 19.42 -2.00
C TRP A 141 -3.25 17.98 -1.51
N PHE A 142 -2.20 17.62 -0.78
CA PHE A 142 -2.05 16.32 -0.16
C PHE A 142 -1.86 16.50 1.34
N SER A 143 -2.61 15.75 2.11
CA SER A 143 -2.50 15.67 3.57
C SER A 143 -2.61 14.21 3.99
N VAL A 144 -2.41 13.92 5.28
CA VAL A 144 -2.72 12.58 5.82
C VAL A 144 -4.19 12.20 5.56
N ALA A 145 -5.10 13.16 5.59
CA ALA A 145 -6.53 12.90 5.33
C ALA A 145 -6.80 12.52 3.87
N SER A 146 -5.93 12.91 2.92
CA SER A 146 -6.07 12.53 1.51
C SER A 146 -5.68 11.07 1.21
N ASP A 147 -5.06 10.37 2.17
CA ASP A 147 -4.78 8.92 2.09
C ASP A 147 -5.90 8.05 2.70
N VAL A 148 -6.92 8.66 3.30
CA VAL A 148 -8.09 8.01 3.93
C VAL A 148 -9.27 8.01 2.96
#